data_AF-A0A3N5C9M5-F1
#
_entry.id   AF-A0A3N5C9M5-F1
#
_cell.length_a   1.000
_cell.length_b   1.000
_cell.length_c   1.000
_cell.angle_alpha   90.00
_cell.angle_beta   90.00
_cell.angle_gamma   90.00
#
_symmetry.space_group_name_H-M   'P 1'
#
loop_
_entity.id
_entity.type
_entity.pdbx_description
1 polymer ?
#
loop_
_entity_poly.entity_id
_entity_poly.type
_entity_poly.pdbx_seq_one_letter_code
_entity_poly.pdbx_strand_id
1 'polypeptide(L)'
;MTFVIYFAISWLAVTTYCVMNKKLSLIESTMIYLVVLVISINFSWIIVEEMELVSIKEKANSYMAYIFKRSVITPFVMIIFLDLILRFEKVLAKIMTGIGAILFLTFCRYLLVQLEAATYLDWNFGYDMLFFLALTFITIMTYNVFHKITKSAVNLQ
;
A
#
# COMPACT_ATOMS: atom_id res chain seq x y z
N MET A 1 19.91 -11.18 -0.61
CA MET A 1 19.80 -9.86 -1.27
C MET A 1 18.38 -9.34 -1.31
N THR A 2 17.37 -10.17 -1.60
CA THR A 2 15.94 -9.79 -1.59
C THR A 2 15.51 -9.06 -0.32
N PHE A 3 15.77 -9.63 0.86
CA PHE A 3 15.47 -8.97 2.14
C PHE A 3 16.03 -7.55 2.24
N VAL A 4 17.31 -7.35 1.90
CA VAL A 4 17.99 -6.05 2.02
C VAL A 4 17.31 -5.00 1.13
N ILE A 5 16.92 -5.38 -0.09
CA ILE A 5 16.23 -4.49 -1.03
C ILE A 5 14.87 -4.05 -0.45
N TYR A 6 14.07 -5.00 0.04
CA TYR A 6 12.75 -4.68 0.61
C TYR A 6 12.84 -3.93 1.94
N PHE A 7 13.84 -4.22 2.75
CA PHE A 7 14.14 -3.45 3.94
C PHE A 7 14.47 -2.00 3.59
N ALA A 8 15.35 -1.78 2.60
CA ALA A 8 15.70 -0.44 2.14
C ALA A 8 14.51 0.32 1.54
N ILE A 9 13.66 -0.32 0.73
CA ILE A 9 12.45 0.31 0.18
C ILE A 9 11.46 0.65 1.31
N SER A 10 11.27 -0.27 2.25
CA SER A 10 10.40 -0.05 3.42
C SER A 10 10.89 1.11 4.26
N TRP A 11 12.19 1.13 4.56
CA TRP A 11 12.84 2.22 5.26
C TRP A 11 12.63 3.55 4.53
N LEU A 12 12.85 3.59 3.22
CA LEU A 12 12.65 4.78 2.40
C LEU A 12 11.20 5.27 2.42
N ALA A 13 10.22 4.37 2.35
CA ALA A 13 8.80 4.73 2.45
C ALA A 13 8.48 5.33 3.83
N VAL A 14 8.94 4.70 4.91
CA VAL A 14 8.74 5.19 6.29
C VAL A 14 9.41 6.56 6.46
N THR A 15 10.68 6.72 6.07
CA THR A 15 11.40 7.98 6.22
C THR A 15 10.77 9.09 5.40
N THR A 16 10.33 8.79 4.17
CA THR A 16 9.63 9.75 3.30
C THR A 16 8.37 10.26 3.98
N TYR A 17 7.57 9.36 4.55
CA TYR A 17 6.39 9.75 5.32
C TYR A 17 6.75 10.57 6.56
N CYS A 18 7.82 10.22 7.28
CA CYS A 18 8.25 10.94 8.48
C CYS A 18 8.66 12.40 8.19
N VAL A 19 9.36 12.66 7.09
CA VAL A 19 9.91 13.99 6.76
C VAL A 19 8.97 14.87 5.93
N MET A 20 7.97 14.27 5.29
CA MET A 20 7.01 15.02 4.48
C MET A 20 6.11 15.92 5.35
N ASN A 21 5.78 17.13 4.86
CA ASN A 21 4.76 17.96 5.51
C ASN A 21 3.37 17.31 5.38
N LYS A 22 2.86 16.80 6.50
CA LYS A 22 1.61 16.02 6.54
C LYS A 22 0.40 16.94 6.54
N LYS A 23 -0.62 16.59 5.74
CA LYS A 23 -1.96 17.15 5.80
C LYS A 23 -2.88 16.29 6.65
N LEU A 24 -2.66 14.98 6.63
CA LEU A 24 -3.35 14.04 7.51
C LEU A 24 -2.89 14.20 8.95
N SER A 25 -3.84 14.14 9.87
CA SER A 25 -3.53 13.94 11.29
C SER A 25 -2.91 12.56 11.53
N LEU A 26 -2.25 12.40 12.68
CA LEU A 26 -1.69 11.11 13.09
C LEU A 26 -2.79 10.03 13.16
N ILE A 27 -3.96 10.38 13.71
CA ILE A 27 -5.09 9.46 13.88
C ILE A 27 -5.64 9.02 12.51
N GLU A 28 -5.88 9.97 11.60
CA GLU A 28 -6.33 9.66 10.24
C GLU A 28 -5.34 8.71 9.56
N SER A 29 -4.04 9.04 9.62
CA SER A 29 -2.97 8.24 9.01
C SER A 29 -2.91 6.82 9.58
N THR A 30 -3.02 6.66 10.90
CA THR A 30 -3.06 5.34 11.54
C THR A 30 -4.29 4.55 11.13
N MET A 31 -5.46 5.17 11.00
CA MET A 31 -6.66 4.47 10.54
C MET A 31 -6.52 3.96 9.11
N ILE A 32 -6.02 4.82 8.21
CA ILE A 32 -5.74 4.44 6.82
C ILE A 32 -4.72 3.31 6.78
N TYR A 33 -3.63 3.41 7.56
CA TYR A 33 -2.62 2.37 7.68
C TYR A 33 -3.24 1.02 8.03
N LEU A 34 -4.06 0.98 9.09
CA LEU A 34 -4.67 -0.25 9.59
C LEU A 34 -5.64 -0.87 8.59
N VAL A 35 -6.50 -0.07 7.96
CA VAL A 35 -7.45 -0.56 6.94
C VAL A 35 -6.70 -1.15 5.76
N VAL A 36 -5.70 -0.43 5.23
CA VAL A 36 -4.88 -0.90 4.10
C VAL A 36 -4.11 -2.16 4.49
N LEU A 37 -3.58 -2.23 5.71
CA LEU A 37 -2.86 -3.39 6.22
C LEU A 37 -3.76 -4.62 6.31
N VAL A 38 -4.94 -4.51 6.91
CA VAL A 38 -5.90 -5.61 7.05
C VAL A 38 -6.29 -6.15 5.68
N ILE A 39 -6.67 -5.27 4.75
CA ILE A 39 -7.03 -5.68 3.38
C ILE A 39 -5.85 -6.35 2.70
N SER A 40 -4.65 -5.79 2.83
CA SER A 40 -3.45 -6.35 2.20
C SER A 40 -3.10 -7.73 2.74
N ILE A 41 -3.21 -7.97 4.05
CA ILE A 41 -2.96 -9.28 4.66
C ILE A 41 -3.98 -10.31 4.16
N ASN A 42 -5.27 -9.99 4.22
CA ASN A 42 -6.33 -10.91 3.83
C ASN A 42 -6.28 -11.26 2.35
N PHE A 43 -6.13 -10.25 1.49
CA PHE A 43 -6.01 -10.47 0.04
C PHE A 43 -4.79 -11.34 -0.29
N SER A 44 -3.66 -11.07 0.37
CA SER A 44 -2.43 -11.83 0.15
C SER A 44 -2.54 -13.27 0.66
N TRP A 45 -3.30 -13.50 1.74
CA TRP A 45 -3.60 -14.85 2.22
C TRP A 45 -4.51 -15.61 1.23
N ILE A 46 -5.60 -14.99 0.76
CA ILE A 46 -6.50 -15.61 -0.22
C ILE A 46 -5.75 -16.03 -1.50
N ILE A 47 -4.89 -15.17 -2.03
CA ILE A 47 -4.20 -15.46 -3.30
C ILE A 47 -3.12 -16.53 -3.15
N VAL A 48 -2.43 -16.53 -2.01
CA VAL A 48 -1.26 -17.41 -1.82
C VAL A 48 -1.67 -18.77 -1.25
N GLU A 49 -2.52 -18.79 -0.23
CA GLU A 49 -2.87 -20.01 0.51
C GLU A 49 -4.16 -20.65 -0.01
N GLU A 50 -5.21 -19.86 -0.26
CA GLU A 50 -6.53 -20.42 -0.59
C GLU A 50 -6.69 -20.73 -2.08
N MET A 51 -6.22 -19.82 -2.93
CA MET A 51 -6.35 -19.95 -4.38
C MET A 51 -5.08 -20.44 -5.06
N GLU A 52 -3.96 -20.51 -4.32
CA GLU A 52 -2.65 -20.94 -4.83
C GLU A 52 -2.22 -20.27 -6.15
N LEU A 53 -2.66 -19.03 -6.41
CA LEU A 53 -2.39 -18.33 -7.67
C LEU A 53 -0.96 -17.77 -7.71
N VAL A 54 -0.35 -17.59 -6.53
CA VAL A 54 1.01 -17.09 -6.36
C VAL A 54 1.70 -17.90 -5.28
N SER A 55 2.84 -18.51 -5.60
CA SER A 55 3.66 -19.21 -4.62
C SER A 55 4.72 -18.28 -4.04
N ILE A 56 4.94 -18.35 -2.72
CA ILE A 56 5.96 -17.59 -2.01
C ILE A 56 7.06 -18.54 -1.56
N LYS A 57 8.32 -18.17 -1.80
CA LYS A 57 9.46 -19.01 -1.41
C LYS A 57 9.63 -18.98 0.11
N GLU A 58 9.60 -20.16 0.73
CA GLU A 58 9.69 -20.33 2.20
C GLU A 58 11.07 -19.99 2.81
N LYS A 59 12.06 -19.64 1.99
CA LYS A 59 13.34 -19.14 2.50
C LYS A 59 13.09 -17.87 3.31
N ALA A 60 13.56 -17.83 4.55
CA ALA A 60 13.34 -16.71 5.49
C ALA A 60 13.55 -15.32 4.86
N ASN A 61 14.60 -15.14 4.05
CA ASN A 61 14.89 -13.88 3.38
C ASN A 61 13.83 -13.46 2.35
N SER A 62 13.28 -14.42 1.60
CA SER A 62 12.23 -14.18 0.60
C SER A 62 10.89 -13.95 1.26
N TYR A 63 10.56 -14.75 2.27
CA TYR A 63 9.35 -14.62 3.05
C TYR A 63 9.29 -13.26 3.78
N MET A 64 10.40 -12.82 4.38
CA MET A 64 10.47 -11.49 5.00
C MET A 64 10.27 -10.37 3.99
N ALA A 65 10.89 -10.45 2.80
CA ALA A 65 10.68 -9.46 1.74
C ALA A 65 9.19 -9.34 1.35
N TYR A 66 8.50 -10.48 1.24
CA TYR A 66 7.06 -10.52 1.01
C TYR A 66 6.26 -9.88 2.15
N ILE A 67 6.61 -10.15 3.41
CA ILE A 67 6.00 -9.49 4.59
C ILE A 67 6.21 -7.98 4.52
N PHE A 68 7.43 -7.50 4.28
CA PHE A 68 7.73 -6.07 4.18
C PHE A 68 6.91 -5.40 3.08
N LYS A 69 6.78 -6.04 1.91
CA LYS A 69 5.94 -5.54 0.81
C LYS A 69 4.50 -5.33 1.27
N ARG A 70 3.87 -6.35 1.89
CA ARG A 70 2.44 -6.29 2.24
C ARG A 70 2.15 -5.46 3.48
N SER A 71 3.04 -5.46 4.46
CA SER A 71 2.78 -4.89 5.80
C SER A 71 3.40 -3.52 6.04
N VAL A 72 4.43 -3.15 5.26
CA VAL A 72 5.11 -1.85 5.43
C VAL A 72 4.98 -1.03 4.16
N ILE A 73 5.52 -1.52 3.03
CA ILE A 73 5.56 -0.74 1.79
C ILE A 73 4.15 -0.36 1.33
N THR A 74 3.24 -1.33 1.18
CA THR A 74 1.89 -1.05 0.68
C THR A 74 1.12 -0.04 1.55
N PRO A 75 1.01 -0.20 2.88
CA PRO A 75 0.34 0.81 3.72
C PRO A 75 1.01 2.19 3.70
N PHE A 76 2.33 2.28 3.81
CA PHE A 76 3.02 3.58 3.81
C PHE A 76 2.89 4.31 2.47
N VAL A 77 2.97 3.59 1.35
CA VAL A 77 2.75 4.18 0.03
C VAL A 77 1.33 4.72 -0.10
N MET A 78 0.32 4.02 0.44
CA MET A 78 -1.07 4.49 0.39
C MET A 78 -1.30 5.75 1.23
N ILE A 79 -0.64 5.88 2.38
CA ILE A 79 -0.72 7.09 3.20
C ILE A 79 0.00 8.25 2.53
N ILE A 80 1.19 8.02 1.97
CA ILE A 80 1.94 9.04 1.21
C ILE A 80 1.11 9.51 0.01
N PHE A 81 0.54 8.57 -0.75
CA PHE A 81 -0.38 8.85 -1.84
C PHE A 81 -1.50 9.79 -1.37
N LEU A 82 -2.16 9.45 -0.26
CA LEU A 82 -3.31 10.20 0.23
C LEU A 82 -2.90 11.61 0.70
N ASP A 83 -1.80 11.74 1.43
CA ASP A 83 -1.27 13.05 1.84
C ASP A 83 -0.95 13.95 0.64
N LEU A 84 -0.39 13.38 -0.43
CA LEU A 84 -0.06 14.11 -1.65
C LEU A 84 -1.32 14.56 -2.41
N ILE A 85 -2.34 13.71 -2.57
CA ILE A 85 -3.58 14.13 -3.25
C ILE A 85 -4.36 15.18 -2.48
N LEU A 86 -4.24 15.22 -1.15
CA LEU A 86 -4.83 16.27 -0.30
C LEU A 86 -4.11 17.60 -0.43
N ARG A 87 -2.84 17.59 -0.86
CA ARG A 87 -2.05 18.80 -1.11
C ARG A 87 -2.34 19.42 -2.48
N PHE A 88 -2.58 18.60 -3.50
CA PHE A 88 -2.79 19.11 -4.85
C PHE A 88 -4.21 19.63 -5.07
N GLU A 89 -4.32 20.83 -5.63
CA GLU A 89 -5.63 21.39 -6.03
C GLU A 89 -6.09 20.82 -7.38
N LYS A 90 -5.16 20.65 -8.33
CA LYS A 90 -5.46 20.20 -9.69
C LYS A 90 -5.81 18.71 -9.72
N VAL A 91 -6.95 18.38 -10.32
CA VAL A 91 -7.42 16.98 -10.50
C VAL A 91 -6.39 16.13 -11.24
N LEU A 92 -5.75 16.67 -12.29
CA LEU A 92 -4.72 15.96 -13.05
C LEU A 92 -3.55 15.52 -12.16
N ALA A 93 -3.09 16.37 -11.24
CA ALA A 93 -2.02 16.02 -10.32
C ALA A 93 -2.43 14.90 -9.34
N LYS A 94 -3.68 14.88 -8.90
CA LYS A 94 -4.23 13.78 -8.07
C LYS A 94 -4.23 12.46 -8.83
N ILE A 95 -4.69 12.48 -10.09
CA ILE A 95 -4.71 11.30 -10.96
C ILE A 95 -3.29 10.79 -11.19
N MET A 96 -2.35 11.67 -11.54
CA MET A 96 -0.94 11.30 -11.74
C MET A 96 -0.32 10.71 -10.47
N THR A 97 -0.67 11.24 -9.30
CA THR A 97 -0.19 10.71 -8.02
C THR A 97 -0.74 9.30 -7.75
N GLY A 98 -2.00 9.05 -8.07
CA GLY A 98 -2.59 7.70 -7.99
C GLY A 98 -1.94 6.71 -8.94
N ILE A 99 -1.73 7.11 -10.21
CA ILE A 99 -1.02 6.30 -11.19
C ILE A 99 0.41 6.01 -10.70
N GLY A 100 1.11 7.00 -10.17
CA GLY A 100 2.46 6.84 -9.61
C GLY A 100 2.51 5.83 -8.46
N ALA A 101 1.55 5.86 -7.54
CA ALA A 101 1.46 4.90 -6.44
C ALA A 101 1.20 3.47 -6.95
N ILE A 102 0.27 3.30 -7.89
CA ILE A 102 -0.05 1.99 -8.49
C ILE A 102 1.17 1.42 -9.23
N LEU A 103 1.84 2.24 -10.05
CA LEU A 103 3.05 1.84 -10.78
C LEU A 103 4.17 1.46 -9.81
N PHE A 104 4.40 2.24 -8.76
CA PHE A 104 5.42 1.94 -7.75
C PHE A 104 5.14 0.62 -7.03
N LEU A 105 3.90 0.36 -6.62
CA LEU A 105 3.53 -0.89 -5.95
C LEU A 105 3.59 -2.10 -6.88
N THR A 106 3.22 -1.91 -8.15
CA THR A 106 3.34 -2.94 -9.17
C THR A 106 4.81 -3.24 -9.47
N PHE A 107 5.66 -2.22 -9.54
CA PHE A 107 7.10 -2.38 -9.66
C PHE A 107 7.70 -3.12 -8.46
N CYS A 108 7.28 -2.78 -7.24
CA CYS A 108 7.67 -3.52 -6.04
C CYS A 108 7.21 -4.98 -6.08
N ARG A 109 6.09 -5.29 -6.73
CA ARG A 109 5.65 -6.67 -6.92
C ARG A 109 6.47 -7.39 -8.00
N TYR A 110 6.75 -6.71 -9.11
CA TYR A 110 7.63 -7.21 -10.18
C TYR A 110 9.02 -7.58 -9.65
N LEU A 111 9.62 -6.73 -8.81
CA LEU A 111 10.89 -7.05 -8.15
C LEU A 111 10.82 -8.32 -7.30
N LEU A 112 9.67 -8.61 -6.67
CA LEU A 112 9.50 -9.81 -5.82
C LEU A 112 9.61 -11.07 -6.68
N VAL A 113 9.03 -11.01 -7.89
CA VAL A 113 9.06 -12.09 -8.87
C VAL A 113 10.45 -12.25 -9.47
N GLN A 114 11.08 -11.15 -9.90
CA GLN A 114 12.43 -11.18 -10.48
C GLN A 114 13.51 -11.66 -9.50
N LEU A 115 13.33 -11.40 -8.20
CA LEU A 115 14.23 -11.87 -7.14
C LEU A 115 13.89 -13.29 -6.65
N GLU A 116 13.03 -14.02 -7.38
CA GLU A 116 12.55 -15.37 -7.06
C GLU A 116 11.98 -15.50 -5.64
N ALA A 117 11.42 -14.42 -5.09
CA ALA A 117 10.75 -14.45 -3.80
C ALA A 117 9.26 -14.82 -3.95
N ALA A 118 8.68 -14.59 -5.12
CA ALA A 118 7.35 -15.05 -5.49
C ALA A 118 7.35 -15.58 -6.94
N THR A 119 6.46 -16.52 -7.23
CA THR A 119 6.23 -17.02 -8.60
C THR A 119 4.74 -16.97 -8.91
N TYR A 120 4.40 -16.54 -10.13
CA TYR A 120 3.02 -16.56 -10.61
C TYR A 120 2.71 -17.93 -11.21
N LEU A 121 1.59 -18.50 -10.77
CA LEU A 121 1.06 -19.75 -11.28
C LEU A 121 -0.05 -19.40 -12.29
N ASP A 122 -1.20 -18.94 -11.80
CA ASP A 122 -2.33 -18.46 -12.62
C ASP A 122 -2.66 -16.98 -12.35
N TRP A 123 -1.65 -16.22 -11.93
CA TRP A 123 -1.75 -14.78 -11.66
C TRP A 123 -0.96 -13.94 -12.67
N ASN A 124 -1.27 -12.65 -12.76
CA ASN A 124 -0.53 -11.72 -13.61
C ASN A 124 -0.48 -10.32 -13.01
N PHE A 125 0.41 -9.48 -13.56
CA PHE A 125 0.59 -8.10 -13.12
C PHE A 125 -0.65 -7.22 -13.33
N GLY A 126 -1.54 -7.56 -14.27
CA GLY A 126 -2.80 -6.84 -14.48
C GLY A 126 -3.74 -6.97 -13.28
N TYR A 127 -3.82 -8.15 -12.67
CA TYR A 127 -4.59 -8.34 -11.44
C TYR A 127 -3.99 -7.60 -10.24
N ASP A 128 -2.66 -7.51 -10.15
CA ASP A 128 -2.02 -6.67 -9.12
C ASP A 128 -2.37 -5.19 -9.31
N MET A 129 -2.35 -4.68 -10.55
CA MET A 129 -2.76 -3.31 -10.85
C MET A 129 -4.23 -3.06 -10.47
N LEU A 130 -5.12 -4.01 -10.77
CA LEU A 130 -6.53 -3.91 -10.39
C LEU A 130 -6.70 -3.88 -8.86
N PHE A 131 -5.95 -4.72 -8.13
CA PHE A 131 -5.94 -4.69 -6.67
C PHE A 131 -5.45 -3.35 -6.12
N PHE A 132 -4.33 -2.81 -6.65
CA PHE A 132 -3.83 -1.51 -6.19
C PHE A 132 -4.77 -0.36 -6.56
N LEU A 133 -5.44 -0.42 -7.71
CA LEU A 133 -6.49 0.54 -8.07
C LEU A 133 -7.64 0.49 -7.07
N ALA A 134 -8.16 -0.70 -6.76
CA ALA A 134 -9.19 -0.86 -5.74
C ALA A 134 -8.72 -0.34 -4.37
N LEU A 135 -7.46 -0.62 -4.00
CA LEU A 135 -6.89 -0.18 -2.74
C LEU A 135 -6.72 1.35 -2.65
N THR A 136 -6.38 2.03 -3.76
CA THR A 136 -6.39 3.50 -3.79
C THR A 136 -7.78 4.08 -3.60
N PHE A 137 -8.80 3.46 -4.20
CA PHE A 137 -10.20 3.88 -4.03
C PHE A 137 -10.65 3.70 -2.57
N ILE A 138 -10.37 2.53 -1.98
CA ILE A 138 -10.68 2.24 -0.58
C ILE A 138 -9.98 3.25 0.34
N THR A 139 -8.71 3.55 0.10
CA THR A 139 -7.95 4.54 0.87
C THR A 139 -8.64 5.91 0.89
N ILE A 140 -9.10 6.39 -0.27
CA ILE A 140 -9.84 7.67 -0.38
C ILE A 140 -11.17 7.59 0.36
N MET A 141 -11.90 6.48 0.22
CA MET A 141 -13.18 6.28 0.90
C MET A 141 -13.02 6.26 2.43
N THR A 142 -12.02 5.53 2.94
CA THR A 142 -11.70 5.47 4.37
C THR A 142 -11.43 6.85 4.92
N TYR A 143 -10.61 7.66 4.24
CA TYR A 143 -10.36 9.04 4.63
C TYR A 143 -11.65 9.86 4.65
N ASN A 144 -12.44 9.83 3.59
CA ASN A 144 -13.68 10.61 3.49
C ASN A 144 -14.69 10.26 4.59
N VAL A 145 -14.84 8.97 4.92
CA VAL A 145 -15.73 8.51 5.98
C VAL A 145 -15.21 8.98 7.35
N PHE A 146 -13.93 8.72 7.64
CA PHE A 146 -13.35 9.06 8.93
C PHE A 146 -13.31 10.56 9.19
N HIS A 147 -12.95 11.35 8.16
CA HIS A 147 -12.91 12.80 8.24
C HIS A 147 -14.31 13.40 8.48
N LYS A 148 -15.35 12.86 7.85
CA LYS A 148 -16.75 13.27 8.09
C LYS A 148 -17.19 12.99 9.52
N ILE A 149 -16.92 11.78 10.04
CA ILE A 149 -17.27 11.38 11.41
C ILE A 149 -16.58 12.28 12.43
N THR A 150 -15.30 12.58 12.20
CA THR A 150 -14.52 13.44 13.11
C THR A 150 -15.08 14.87 13.13
N LYS A 151 -15.44 15.43 11.97
CA LYS A 151 -16.08 16.76 11.91
C LYS A 151 -17.46 16.80 12.57
N SER A 152 -18.29 15.76 12.39
CA SER A 152 -19.60 15.73 13.03
C SER A 152 -19.51 15.62 14.55
N ALA A 153 -18.50 14.92 15.07
CA ALA A 153 -18.29 14.80 16.52
C ALA A 153 -17.87 16.13 17.18
N VAL A 154 -17.08 16.96 16.48
CA VAL A 154 -16.63 18.27 16.99
C VAL A 154 -17.76 19.31 16.97
N ASN A 155 -18.69 19.25 16.01
CA ASN A 155 -19.82 20.18 15.93
C ASN A 155 -20.96 19.90 16.94
N LEU A 156 -20.86 18.83 17.74
CA LEU A 156 -21.82 18.46 18.78
C LEU A 156 -21.37 18.90 20.19
N GLN A 157 -20.21 19.54 20.32
CA GLN A 157 -19.70 20.17 21.55
C GLN A 157 -19.83 21.68 21.46
#